data_AF-A0A9C9KNE5-F1
#
_entry.id   AF-A0A9C9KNE5-F1
#
_cell.length_a   1.000
_cell.length_b   1.000
_cell.length_c   1.000
_cell.angle_alpha   90.00
_cell.angle_beta   90.00
_cell.angle_gamma   90.00
#
_symmetry.space_group_name_H-M   'P 1'
#
loop_
_entity.id
_entity.type
_entity.pdbx_description
1 polymer ?
#
loop_
_entity_poly.entity_id
_entity_poly.type
_entity_poly.pdbx_seq_one_letter_code
_entity_poly.pdbx_strand_id
1 'polypeptide(L)'
;MLPELRRAIIKFVPDYFSWNEKTQEKYRVRMPQEVTFNIRQFLMAELFGIAVKNEEKMDETENHFTEAQWSTINGAMLPLQGIGENYFFLNESFARDQSILSFPTLYDYDFADYQFQEEWRKKDVANYQGKPYHGSLYSTWARLQIDGSFSYAILSMQAAYIYSEVDEFGHDYIEELIPYEFKPGKDHGKKEGNGYVFDMTEDANGLEPQLKELKQRFWKHLQEIYEQFQIEFSKASRRQVFIIDTSRKDEPEHQFIFSDKEILSCISFKTFLVDCRKYKQRDFSILVDRIEKEKKLMQQFLNDQYADITADFNGKVIKLTKKRRIIIHKDSGLEGLLD
;
A
#
# COMPACT_ATOMS: atom_id res chain seq x y z
N MET A 1 1.49 -2.01 -27.56
CA MET A 1 0.30 -2.83 -27.21
C MET A 1 0.50 -4.23 -27.74
N LEU A 2 0.22 -5.26 -26.94
CA LEU A 2 0.34 -6.66 -27.35
C LEU A 2 -0.68 -7.02 -28.46
N PRO A 3 -0.31 -7.88 -29.43
CA PRO A 3 -1.22 -8.33 -30.49
C PRO A 3 -2.51 -8.98 -29.94
N GLU A 4 -2.40 -9.78 -28.88
CA GLU A 4 -3.50 -10.49 -28.21
C GLU A 4 -4.53 -9.49 -27.67
N LEU A 5 -4.06 -8.46 -26.94
CA LEU A 5 -4.92 -7.39 -26.44
C LEU A 5 -5.61 -6.65 -27.59
N ARG A 6 -4.87 -6.35 -28.68
CA ARG A 6 -5.47 -5.68 -29.85
C ARG A 6 -6.60 -6.52 -30.47
N ARG A 7 -6.42 -7.84 -30.59
CA ARG A 7 -7.47 -8.76 -31.08
C ARG A 7 -8.67 -8.75 -30.13
N ALA A 8 -8.43 -8.81 -28.82
CA ALA A 8 -9.49 -8.75 -27.80
C ALA A 8 -10.31 -7.44 -27.90
N ILE A 9 -9.63 -6.30 -28.00
CA ILE A 9 -10.29 -4.99 -28.12
C ILE A 9 -11.12 -4.92 -29.40
N ILE A 10 -10.61 -5.34 -30.55
CA ILE A 10 -11.39 -5.35 -31.81
C ILE A 10 -12.64 -6.22 -31.67
N LYS A 11 -12.54 -7.35 -30.97
CA LYS A 11 -13.64 -8.29 -30.77
C LYS A 11 -14.73 -7.75 -29.84
N PHE A 12 -14.36 -7.13 -28.72
CA PHE A 12 -15.29 -6.78 -27.65
C PHE A 12 -15.63 -5.28 -27.58
N VAL A 13 -14.81 -4.43 -28.22
CA VAL A 13 -14.98 -2.97 -28.27
C VAL A 13 -14.60 -2.48 -29.68
N PRO A 14 -15.36 -2.86 -30.73
CA PRO A 14 -14.95 -2.69 -32.14
C PRO A 14 -14.64 -1.23 -32.52
N ASP A 15 -15.35 -0.27 -31.92
CA ASP A 15 -15.18 1.15 -32.20
C ASP A 15 -14.00 1.79 -31.47
N TYR A 16 -13.33 1.08 -30.55
CA TYR A 16 -12.31 1.65 -29.67
C TYR A 16 -11.21 2.41 -30.43
N PHE A 17 -10.70 1.80 -31.50
CA PHE A 17 -9.63 2.39 -32.32
C PHE A 17 -10.12 3.50 -33.28
N SER A 18 -11.44 3.67 -33.43
CA SER A 18 -12.03 4.79 -34.16
C SER A 18 -12.18 6.05 -33.29
N TRP A 19 -12.18 5.88 -31.97
CA TRP A 19 -12.32 6.99 -31.03
C TRP A 19 -11.05 7.81 -30.92
N ASN A 20 -11.21 9.11 -30.64
CA ASN A 20 -10.08 9.94 -30.24
C ASN A 20 -9.56 9.54 -28.84
N GLU A 21 -8.34 9.95 -28.53
CA GLU A 21 -7.64 9.60 -27.29
C GLU A 21 -8.44 9.97 -26.02
N LYS A 22 -9.05 11.15 -25.99
CA LYS A 22 -9.87 11.60 -24.85
C LYS A 22 -11.06 10.68 -24.59
N THR A 23 -11.70 10.19 -25.65
CA THR A 23 -12.80 9.23 -25.54
C THR A 23 -12.29 7.86 -25.12
N GLN A 24 -11.14 7.41 -25.63
CA GLN A 24 -10.51 6.17 -25.19
C GLN A 24 -10.17 6.20 -23.70
N GLU A 25 -9.51 7.25 -23.20
CA GLU A 25 -9.18 7.37 -21.77
C GLU A 25 -10.43 7.33 -20.87
N LYS A 26 -11.48 8.06 -21.25
CA LYS A 26 -12.76 8.03 -20.53
C LYS A 26 -13.37 6.62 -20.50
N TYR A 27 -13.21 5.87 -21.57
CA TYR A 27 -13.66 4.48 -21.63
C TYR A 27 -12.82 3.59 -20.72
N ARG A 28 -11.49 3.67 -20.76
CA ARG A 28 -10.58 2.84 -19.93
C ARG A 28 -10.93 2.91 -18.45
N VAL A 29 -11.16 4.12 -17.93
CA VAL A 29 -11.47 4.34 -16.50
C VAL A 29 -12.91 4.02 -16.09
N ARG A 30 -13.78 3.66 -17.05
CA ARG A 30 -15.20 3.31 -16.83
C ARG A 30 -15.60 2.07 -17.63
N MET A 31 -14.64 1.21 -17.92
CA MET A 31 -14.88 0.02 -18.73
C MET A 31 -15.89 -0.88 -18.00
N PRO A 32 -16.97 -1.35 -18.67
CA PRO A 32 -17.94 -2.23 -18.03
C PRO A 32 -17.28 -3.51 -17.50
N GLN A 33 -17.76 -4.02 -16.37
CA GLN A 33 -17.26 -5.28 -15.77
C GLN A 33 -17.36 -6.44 -16.75
N GLU A 34 -18.48 -6.60 -17.46
CA GLU A 34 -18.67 -7.65 -18.46
C GLU A 34 -17.61 -7.60 -19.58
N VAL A 35 -17.27 -6.40 -20.06
CA VAL A 35 -16.23 -6.24 -21.09
C VAL A 35 -14.86 -6.54 -20.51
N THR A 36 -14.59 -6.11 -19.27
CA THR A 36 -13.36 -6.42 -18.55
C THR A 36 -13.17 -7.93 -18.42
N PHE A 37 -14.22 -8.65 -17.98
CA PHE A 37 -14.24 -10.10 -17.89
C PHE A 37 -13.97 -10.76 -19.25
N ASN A 38 -14.69 -10.35 -20.31
CA ASN A 38 -14.55 -10.94 -21.64
C ASN A 38 -13.14 -10.78 -22.23
N ILE A 39 -12.53 -9.60 -22.06
CA ILE A 39 -11.16 -9.35 -22.51
C ILE A 39 -10.16 -10.16 -21.68
N ARG A 40 -10.34 -10.19 -20.37
CA ARG A 40 -9.47 -10.95 -19.47
C ARG A 40 -9.53 -12.45 -19.72
N GLN A 41 -10.74 -13.00 -19.91
CA GLN A 41 -10.97 -14.38 -20.33
C GLN A 41 -10.26 -14.70 -21.65
N PHE A 42 -10.37 -13.80 -22.65
CA PHE A 42 -9.68 -13.98 -23.93
C PHE A 42 -8.16 -13.99 -23.75
N LEU A 43 -7.61 -13.08 -22.94
CA LEU A 43 -6.18 -13.04 -22.67
C LEU A 43 -5.69 -14.29 -21.91
N MET A 44 -6.45 -14.82 -20.96
CA MET A 44 -6.10 -16.07 -20.27
C MET A 44 -5.97 -17.25 -21.24
N ALA A 45 -6.90 -17.34 -22.20
CA ALA A 45 -6.85 -18.38 -23.22
C ALA A 45 -5.64 -18.21 -24.15
N GLU A 46 -5.39 -16.99 -24.63
CA GLU A 46 -4.32 -16.74 -25.61
C GLU A 46 -2.91 -16.76 -25.00
N LEU A 47 -2.75 -16.24 -23.78
CA LEU A 47 -1.43 -16.11 -23.12
C LEU A 47 -1.04 -17.38 -22.36
N PHE A 48 -2.00 -18.12 -21.81
CA PHE A 48 -1.73 -19.23 -20.91
C PHE A 48 -2.39 -20.55 -21.34
N GLY A 49 -3.23 -20.56 -22.38
CA GLY A 49 -4.02 -21.74 -22.74
C GLY A 49 -5.12 -22.08 -21.72
N ILE A 50 -5.50 -21.13 -20.87
CA ILE A 50 -6.46 -21.35 -19.79
C ILE A 50 -7.86 -20.91 -20.23
N ALA A 51 -8.82 -21.84 -20.25
CA ALA A 51 -10.21 -21.56 -20.55
C ALA A 51 -11.04 -21.45 -19.27
N VAL A 52 -11.59 -20.27 -19.01
CA VAL A 52 -12.53 -20.00 -17.90
C VAL A 52 -13.93 -19.72 -18.46
N LYS A 53 -14.99 -20.13 -17.75
CA LYS A 53 -16.38 -20.04 -18.26
C LYS A 53 -17.19 -18.89 -17.68
N ASN A 54 -16.85 -18.44 -16.47
CA ASN A 54 -17.54 -17.40 -15.71
C ASN A 54 -16.54 -16.72 -14.75
N GLU A 55 -16.99 -15.66 -14.07
CA GLU A 55 -16.18 -14.89 -13.12
C GLU A 55 -15.68 -15.74 -11.96
N GLU A 56 -16.55 -16.53 -11.33
CA GLU A 56 -16.17 -17.42 -10.22
C GLU A 56 -14.99 -18.34 -10.60
N LYS A 57 -15.04 -18.95 -11.79
CA LYS A 57 -13.94 -19.82 -12.24
C LYS A 57 -12.67 -19.04 -12.59
N MET A 58 -12.81 -17.79 -13.03
CA MET A 58 -11.68 -16.90 -13.24
C MET A 58 -10.99 -16.62 -11.91
N ASP A 59 -11.73 -16.21 -10.89
CA ASP A 59 -11.21 -15.94 -9.55
C ASP A 59 -10.51 -17.16 -8.95
N GLU A 60 -11.13 -18.34 -9.02
CA GLU A 60 -10.50 -19.59 -8.58
C GLU A 60 -9.17 -19.88 -9.30
N THR A 61 -9.12 -19.59 -10.61
CA THR A 61 -7.90 -19.84 -11.40
C THR A 61 -6.82 -18.82 -11.05
N GLU A 62 -7.19 -17.56 -10.86
CA GLU A 62 -6.30 -16.47 -10.48
C GLU A 62 -5.69 -16.67 -9.09
N ASN A 63 -6.41 -17.31 -8.16
CA ASN A 63 -5.86 -17.70 -6.86
C ASN A 63 -4.66 -18.66 -6.95
N HIS A 64 -4.44 -19.29 -8.11
CA HIS A 64 -3.32 -20.21 -8.36
C HIS A 64 -2.29 -19.64 -9.34
N PHE A 65 -2.42 -18.37 -9.73
CA PHE A 65 -1.44 -17.74 -10.63
C PHE A 65 -0.09 -17.55 -9.94
N THR A 66 0.98 -17.83 -10.68
CA THR A 66 2.32 -17.41 -10.29
C THR A 66 2.49 -15.90 -10.44
N GLU A 67 3.48 -15.34 -9.76
CA GLU A 67 3.89 -13.93 -9.91
C GLU A 67 4.12 -13.56 -11.40
N ALA A 68 4.80 -14.43 -12.15
CA ALA A 68 5.04 -14.25 -13.58
C ALA A 68 3.74 -14.16 -14.40
N GLN A 69 2.74 -15.00 -14.08
CA GLN A 69 1.43 -14.97 -14.74
C GLN A 69 0.68 -13.68 -14.41
N TRP A 70 0.73 -13.24 -13.15
CA TRP A 70 0.15 -11.96 -12.71
C TRP A 70 0.79 -10.77 -13.41
N SER A 71 2.12 -10.69 -13.45
CA SER A 71 2.86 -9.65 -14.17
C SER A 71 2.52 -9.64 -15.66
N THR A 72 2.42 -10.81 -16.27
CA THR A 72 2.07 -10.95 -17.70
C THR A 72 0.65 -10.44 -17.99
N ILE A 73 -0.36 -10.89 -17.24
CA ILE A 73 -1.76 -10.50 -17.51
C ILE A 73 -2.01 -9.04 -17.14
N ASN A 74 -1.44 -8.54 -16.04
CA ASN A 74 -1.58 -7.14 -15.64
C ASN A 74 -0.87 -6.21 -16.64
N GLY A 75 0.33 -6.58 -17.11
CA GLY A 75 1.02 -5.85 -18.17
C GLY A 75 0.26 -5.87 -19.50
N ALA A 76 -0.38 -6.99 -19.83
CA ALA A 76 -1.21 -7.10 -21.03
C ALA A 76 -2.46 -6.22 -20.97
N MET A 77 -3.11 -6.12 -19.80
CA MET A 77 -4.32 -5.32 -19.58
C MET A 77 -4.05 -3.82 -19.45
N LEU A 78 -2.86 -3.44 -18.96
CA LEU A 78 -2.53 -2.06 -18.60
C LEU A 78 -2.87 -1.02 -19.69
N PRO A 79 -2.61 -1.23 -21.00
CA PRO A 79 -2.95 -0.25 -22.03
C PRO A 79 -4.45 0.05 -22.18
N LEU A 80 -5.32 -0.81 -21.64
CA LEU A 80 -6.78 -0.65 -21.63
C LEU A 80 -7.32 -0.19 -20.27
N GLN A 81 -6.48 -0.09 -19.24
CA GLN A 81 -6.88 0.30 -17.89
C GLN A 81 -6.27 1.65 -17.47
N GLY A 82 -5.01 1.89 -17.87
CA GLY A 82 -4.27 3.09 -17.52
C GLY A 82 -4.49 4.28 -18.46
N ILE A 83 -4.10 5.45 -17.99
CA ILE A 83 -4.21 6.75 -18.68
C ILE A 83 -2.83 7.35 -18.99
N GLY A 84 -2.77 8.36 -19.86
CA GLY A 84 -1.53 9.05 -20.15
C GLY A 84 -0.51 8.25 -20.96
N GLU A 85 0.68 8.83 -21.10
CA GLU A 85 1.77 8.36 -21.96
C GLU A 85 2.30 6.98 -21.54
N ASN A 86 2.27 6.70 -20.25
CA ASN A 86 2.80 5.49 -19.64
C ASN A 86 1.71 4.54 -19.11
N TYR A 87 0.45 4.76 -19.50
CA TYR A 87 -0.70 3.97 -19.03
C TYR A 87 -0.74 3.87 -17.49
N PHE A 88 -0.57 5.00 -16.80
CA PHE A 88 -0.63 5.04 -15.36
C PHE A 88 -2.01 4.56 -14.87
N PHE A 89 -2.00 3.60 -13.96
CA PHE A 89 -3.17 3.01 -13.33
C PHE A 89 -2.95 3.00 -11.82
N LEU A 90 -3.91 3.51 -11.07
CA LEU A 90 -3.90 3.49 -9.61
C LEU A 90 -4.74 2.31 -9.14
N ASN A 91 -4.21 1.49 -8.23
CA ASN A 91 -4.93 0.32 -7.72
C ASN A 91 -5.97 0.69 -6.64
N GLU A 92 -5.98 1.95 -6.20
CA GLU A 92 -6.90 2.43 -5.18
C GLU A 92 -8.32 2.59 -5.71
N SER A 93 -9.29 2.46 -4.79
CA SER A 93 -10.70 2.66 -5.10
C SER A 93 -11.04 4.14 -5.13
N PHE A 94 -11.87 4.54 -6.09
CA PHE A 94 -12.42 5.88 -6.18
C PHE A 94 -13.87 5.93 -5.67
N ALA A 95 -14.33 7.12 -5.28
CA ALA A 95 -15.76 7.34 -5.06
C ALA A 95 -16.56 7.02 -6.34
N ARG A 96 -17.84 6.65 -6.19
CA ARG A 96 -18.71 6.09 -7.25
C ARG A 96 -18.69 6.89 -8.56
N ASP A 97 -18.56 8.20 -8.48
CA ASP A 97 -18.63 9.17 -9.56
C ASP A 97 -17.28 9.82 -9.90
N GLN A 98 -16.20 9.35 -9.26
CA GLN A 98 -14.83 9.79 -9.51
C GLN A 98 -14.00 8.71 -10.22
N SER A 99 -12.93 9.16 -10.86
CA SER A 99 -11.85 8.28 -11.33
C SER A 99 -10.54 9.05 -11.29
N ILE A 100 -9.44 8.42 -11.70
CA ILE A 100 -8.15 9.11 -11.85
C ILE A 100 -8.23 10.36 -12.75
N LEU A 101 -9.18 10.43 -13.69
CA LEU A 101 -9.40 11.62 -14.54
C LEU A 101 -10.03 12.81 -13.79
N SER A 102 -10.55 12.59 -12.58
CA SER A 102 -11.06 13.66 -11.71
C SER A 102 -9.95 14.47 -11.06
N PHE A 103 -8.72 13.97 -11.10
CA PHE A 103 -7.56 14.55 -10.40
C PHE A 103 -6.49 14.94 -11.43
N PRO A 104 -6.31 16.24 -11.71
CA PRO A 104 -5.29 16.69 -12.66
C PRO A 104 -3.86 16.31 -12.25
N THR A 105 -3.57 16.36 -10.95
CA THR A 105 -2.24 16.08 -10.39
C THR A 105 -2.31 15.03 -9.29
N LEU A 106 -1.15 14.47 -8.95
CA LEU A 106 -0.99 13.58 -7.80
C LEU A 106 -1.37 14.28 -6.49
N TYR A 107 -1.12 15.60 -6.38
CA TYR A 107 -1.56 16.41 -5.25
C TYR A 107 -3.08 16.42 -5.11
N ASP A 108 -3.82 16.63 -6.20
CA ASP A 108 -5.28 16.72 -6.15
C ASP A 108 -5.90 15.41 -5.63
N TYR A 109 -5.32 14.28 -6.05
CA TYR A 109 -5.70 12.97 -5.55
C TYR A 109 -5.35 12.78 -4.07
N ASP A 110 -4.07 12.98 -3.71
CA ASP A 110 -3.57 12.74 -2.34
C ASP A 110 -4.26 13.65 -1.33
N PHE A 111 -4.49 14.92 -1.68
CA PHE A 111 -5.18 15.87 -0.81
C PHE A 111 -6.67 15.51 -0.63
N ALA A 112 -7.34 15.03 -1.68
CA ALA A 112 -8.74 14.61 -1.57
C ALA A 112 -8.88 13.38 -0.66
N ASP A 113 -7.98 12.40 -0.74
CA ASP A 113 -7.96 11.26 0.18
C ASP A 113 -7.67 11.71 1.61
N TYR A 114 -6.67 12.58 1.82
CA TYR A 114 -6.41 13.18 3.14
C TYR A 114 -7.65 13.86 3.73
N GLN A 115 -8.38 14.66 2.94
CA GLN A 115 -9.58 15.33 3.40
C GLN A 115 -10.66 14.33 3.81
N PHE A 116 -10.88 13.29 3.01
CA PHE A 116 -11.80 12.20 3.33
C PHE A 116 -11.42 11.53 4.67
N GLN A 117 -10.14 11.21 4.87
CA GLN A 117 -9.66 10.61 6.12
C GLN A 117 -9.85 11.54 7.33
N GLU A 118 -9.55 12.84 7.19
CA GLU A 118 -9.76 13.83 8.25
C GLU A 118 -11.23 13.98 8.64
N GLU A 119 -12.15 13.91 7.67
CA GLU A 119 -13.58 13.95 7.94
C GLU A 119 -14.06 12.76 8.76
N TRP A 120 -13.56 11.56 8.48
CA TRP A 120 -13.86 10.36 9.27
C TRP A 120 -13.26 10.43 10.67
N ARG A 121 -12.00 10.86 10.81
CA ARG A 121 -11.36 11.03 12.13
C ARG A 121 -12.13 12.01 13.02
N LYS A 122 -12.61 13.12 12.46
CA LYS A 122 -13.44 14.11 13.18
C LYS A 122 -14.76 13.52 13.68
N LYS A 123 -15.34 12.55 12.96
CA LYS A 123 -16.58 11.88 13.35
C LYS A 123 -16.35 10.82 14.44
N ASP A 124 -15.28 10.05 14.32
CA ASP A 124 -15.07 8.84 15.12
C ASP A 124 -14.24 9.07 16.38
N VAL A 125 -13.40 10.10 16.42
CA VAL A 125 -12.48 10.38 17.52
C VAL A 125 -12.94 11.62 18.29
N ALA A 126 -13.42 11.41 19.51
CA ALA A 126 -13.82 12.50 20.40
C ALA A 126 -12.64 13.46 20.65
N ASN A 127 -12.91 14.77 20.55
CA ASN A 127 -11.92 15.85 20.70
C ASN A 127 -10.76 15.81 19.69
N TYR A 128 -10.93 15.14 18.55
CA TYR A 128 -9.92 15.10 17.49
C TYR A 128 -9.53 16.50 17.02
N GLN A 129 -8.23 16.76 17.00
CA GLN A 129 -7.65 17.95 16.39
C GLN A 129 -7.13 17.58 15.02
N GLY A 130 -7.62 18.29 13.99
CA GLY A 130 -7.18 18.05 12.62
C GLY A 130 -5.67 18.24 12.48
N LYS A 131 -5.02 17.36 11.71
CA LYS A 131 -3.58 17.47 11.46
C LYS A 131 -3.33 18.27 10.19
N PRO A 132 -2.32 19.16 10.13
CA PRO A 132 -1.99 19.84 8.89
C PRO A 132 -1.57 18.85 7.78
N TYR A 133 -1.91 19.18 6.54
CA TYR A 133 -1.54 18.36 5.39
C TYR A 133 -0.06 18.57 5.01
N HIS A 134 0.69 17.46 5.02
CA HIS A 134 2.10 17.39 4.63
C HIS A 134 2.37 16.42 3.46
N GLY A 135 1.31 15.91 2.83
CA GLY A 135 1.36 14.73 1.96
C GLY A 135 0.94 13.48 2.73
N SER A 136 0.10 12.64 2.13
CA SER A 136 -0.49 11.46 2.76
C SER A 136 -0.15 10.14 2.08
N LEU A 137 0.50 10.17 0.91
CA LEU A 137 0.93 8.95 0.21
C LEU A 137 1.75 8.05 1.14
N TYR A 138 1.22 6.86 1.39
CA TYR A 138 1.80 5.86 2.27
C TYR A 138 1.68 4.50 1.58
N SER A 139 2.72 4.12 0.85
CA SER A 139 2.80 2.85 0.10
C SER A 139 1.61 2.63 -0.83
N THR A 140 1.14 3.68 -1.52
CA THR A 140 0.02 3.62 -2.45
C THR A 140 0.40 2.85 -3.70
N TRP A 141 -0.42 1.87 -4.11
CA TRP A 141 -0.07 0.98 -5.22
C TRP A 141 -0.54 1.51 -6.58
N ALA A 142 0.34 1.38 -7.57
CA ALA A 142 0.08 1.76 -8.94
C ALA A 142 0.71 0.76 -9.92
N ARG A 143 0.35 0.91 -11.20
CA ARG A 143 0.92 0.20 -12.34
C ARG A 143 1.17 1.19 -13.46
N LEU A 144 2.27 1.01 -14.17
CA LEU A 144 2.63 1.87 -15.29
C LEU A 144 3.61 1.14 -16.22
N GLN A 145 3.86 1.73 -17.38
CA GLN A 145 4.99 1.38 -18.21
C GLN A 145 6.20 2.27 -17.90
N ILE A 146 7.36 1.65 -17.73
CA ILE A 146 8.65 2.32 -17.60
C ILE A 146 9.51 1.83 -18.76
N ASP A 147 9.92 2.77 -19.63
CA ASP A 147 10.73 2.50 -20.82
C ASP A 147 10.19 1.37 -21.72
N GLY A 148 8.85 1.29 -21.83
CA GLY A 148 8.14 0.31 -22.65
C GLY A 148 7.82 -1.02 -21.96
N SER A 149 8.29 -1.23 -20.73
CA SER A 149 8.06 -2.44 -19.94
C SER A 149 7.06 -2.19 -18.82
N PHE A 150 6.25 -3.20 -18.50
CA PHE A 150 5.33 -3.15 -17.36
C PHE A 150 6.10 -3.09 -16.03
N SER A 151 5.60 -2.30 -15.08
CA SER A 151 6.07 -2.27 -13.70
C SER A 151 4.91 -2.03 -12.74
N TYR A 152 4.94 -2.72 -11.60
CA TYR A 152 4.27 -2.25 -10.40
C TYR A 152 4.99 -1.02 -9.85
N ALA A 153 4.26 -0.18 -9.14
CA ALA A 153 4.83 0.97 -8.47
C ALA A 153 4.24 1.17 -7.08
N ILE A 154 5.10 1.62 -6.18
CA ILE A 154 4.73 2.03 -4.83
C ILE A 154 5.02 3.53 -4.70
N LEU A 155 4.00 4.30 -4.31
CA LEU A 155 4.08 5.75 -4.16
C LEU A 155 4.06 6.10 -2.67
N SER A 156 5.10 6.80 -2.21
CA SER A 156 5.22 7.17 -0.79
C SER A 156 5.75 8.58 -0.63
N MET A 157 5.27 9.29 0.40
CA MET A 157 5.99 10.45 0.91
C MET A 157 7.32 10.00 1.54
N GLN A 158 8.35 10.83 1.49
CA GLN A 158 9.65 10.52 2.11
C GLN A 158 9.52 10.27 3.61
N ALA A 159 8.67 11.02 4.31
CA ALA A 159 8.35 10.77 5.72
C ALA A 159 7.77 9.36 5.93
N ALA A 160 6.82 8.96 5.08
CA ALA A 160 6.13 7.68 5.15
C ALA A 160 7.09 6.52 4.87
N TYR A 161 7.96 6.69 3.88
CA TYR A 161 8.95 5.69 3.52
C TYR A 161 9.95 5.44 4.65
N ILE A 162 10.54 6.49 5.21
CA ILE A 162 11.48 6.35 6.35
C ILE A 162 10.76 5.78 7.57
N TYR A 163 9.52 6.22 7.84
CA TYR A 163 8.71 5.64 8.91
C TYR A 163 8.57 4.12 8.73
N SER A 164 8.19 3.64 7.55
CA SER A 164 7.98 2.21 7.28
C SER A 164 9.25 1.40 7.52
N GLU A 165 10.39 1.88 7.05
CA GLU A 165 11.69 1.23 7.22
C GLU A 165 12.13 1.14 8.70
N VAL A 166 11.82 2.17 9.48
CA VAL A 166 12.15 2.21 10.91
C VAL A 166 11.14 1.39 11.73
N ASP A 167 9.88 1.33 11.29
CA ASP A 167 8.83 0.52 11.89
C ASP A 167 9.17 -0.97 11.81
N GLU A 168 9.47 -1.46 10.60
CA GLU A 168 9.87 -2.85 10.33
C GLU A 168 11.11 -3.23 11.16
N PHE A 169 12.17 -2.41 11.10
CA PHE A 169 13.37 -2.63 11.92
C PHE A 169 13.07 -2.66 13.42
N GLY A 170 12.22 -1.75 13.92
CA GLY A 170 11.87 -1.69 15.33
C GLY A 170 11.09 -2.92 15.79
N HIS A 171 10.20 -3.45 14.96
CA HIS A 171 9.49 -4.69 15.21
C HIS A 171 10.43 -5.89 15.30
N ASP A 172 11.33 -6.05 14.33
CA ASP A 172 12.35 -7.10 14.34
C ASP A 172 13.23 -7.01 15.59
N TYR A 173 13.66 -5.79 15.95
CA TYR A 173 14.53 -5.59 17.10
C TYR A 173 13.82 -5.83 18.44
N ILE A 174 12.52 -5.54 18.54
CA ILE A 174 11.73 -5.90 19.72
C ILE A 174 11.67 -7.42 19.90
N GLU A 175 11.52 -8.17 18.79
CA GLU A 175 11.52 -9.63 18.82
C GLU A 175 12.89 -10.20 19.23
N GLU A 176 13.99 -9.57 18.81
CA GLU A 176 15.33 -9.92 19.31
C GLU A 176 15.48 -9.70 20.82
N LEU A 177 14.94 -8.59 21.35
CA LEU A 177 15.03 -8.24 22.77
C LEU A 177 14.14 -9.12 23.65
N ILE A 178 12.91 -9.38 23.22
CA ILE A 178 11.94 -10.24 23.90
C ILE A 178 11.31 -11.17 22.86
N PRO A 179 11.88 -12.37 22.63
CA PRO A 179 11.32 -13.34 21.72
C PRO A 179 9.92 -13.77 22.13
N TYR A 180 9.00 -13.84 21.17
CA TYR A 180 7.63 -14.24 21.39
C TYR A 180 7.06 -14.99 20.19
N GLU A 181 6.04 -15.81 20.46
CA GLU A 181 5.29 -16.52 19.43
C GLU A 181 3.80 -16.18 19.55
N PHE A 182 3.09 -16.20 18.42
CA PHE A 182 1.63 -16.12 18.46
C PHE A 182 1.04 -17.51 18.73
N LYS A 183 0.23 -17.61 19.78
CA LYS A 183 -0.50 -18.84 20.15
C LYS A 183 -2.01 -18.59 20.18
N PRO A 184 -2.83 -19.60 19.81
CA PRO A 184 -4.27 -19.51 19.98
C PRO A 184 -4.66 -19.24 21.43
N GLY A 185 -5.45 -18.19 21.63
CA GLY A 185 -6.07 -17.86 22.91
C GLY A 185 -7.26 -18.76 23.23
N LYS A 186 -7.79 -18.63 24.44
CA LYS A 186 -8.87 -19.48 24.97
C LYS A 186 -10.16 -19.48 24.14
N ASP A 187 -10.40 -18.40 23.40
CA ASP A 187 -11.61 -18.21 22.61
C ASP A 187 -11.35 -18.35 21.10
N HIS A 188 -10.12 -18.67 20.68
CA HIS A 188 -9.76 -18.82 19.27
C HIS A 188 -10.60 -19.89 18.59
N GLY A 189 -11.08 -19.62 17.38
CA GLY A 189 -11.92 -20.53 16.59
C GLY A 189 -13.35 -20.70 17.11
N LYS A 190 -13.73 -20.11 18.25
CA LYS A 190 -15.10 -20.22 18.76
C LYS A 190 -16.07 -19.47 17.86
N LYS A 191 -17.18 -20.11 17.51
CA LYS A 191 -18.24 -19.49 16.71
C LYS A 191 -18.93 -18.38 17.50
N GLU A 192 -19.02 -17.19 16.92
CA GLU A 192 -19.73 -16.03 17.46
C GLU A 192 -20.50 -15.32 16.34
N GLY A 193 -21.83 -15.34 16.43
CA GLY A 193 -22.70 -14.82 15.37
C GLY A 193 -22.49 -15.56 14.02
N ASN A 194 -22.22 -14.79 12.96
CA ASN A 194 -21.95 -15.30 11.62
C ASN A 194 -20.45 -15.54 11.35
N GLY A 195 -19.63 -15.64 12.39
CA GLY A 195 -18.19 -15.79 12.25
C GLY A 195 -17.54 -16.59 13.35
N TYR A 196 -16.22 -16.53 13.38
CA TYR A 196 -15.35 -17.19 14.34
C TYR A 196 -14.48 -16.16 15.04
N VAL A 197 -14.25 -16.34 16.33
CA VAL A 197 -13.40 -15.46 17.13
C VAL A 197 -11.94 -15.71 16.77
N PHE A 198 -11.27 -14.66 16.31
CA PHE A 198 -9.82 -14.68 16.11
C PHE A 198 -9.14 -14.10 17.36
N ASP A 199 -8.77 -14.99 18.27
CA ASP A 199 -8.10 -14.67 19.54
C ASP A 199 -6.68 -15.23 19.48
N MET A 200 -5.73 -14.46 18.97
CA MET A 200 -4.30 -14.80 19.06
C MET A 200 -3.67 -14.04 20.22
N THR A 201 -2.79 -14.71 20.95
CA THR A 201 -2.06 -14.15 22.09
C THR A 201 -0.56 -14.28 21.87
N GLU A 202 0.18 -13.26 22.26
CA GLU A 202 1.64 -13.30 22.28
C GLU A 202 2.09 -14.07 23.52
N ASP A 203 2.84 -15.15 23.33
CA ASP A 203 3.54 -15.90 24.37
C ASP A 203 5.01 -15.48 24.34
N ALA A 204 5.43 -14.75 25.38
CA ALA A 204 6.77 -14.20 25.53
C ALA A 204 7.48 -14.86 26.72
N ASN A 205 7.14 -16.13 27.02
CA ASN A 205 7.72 -16.92 28.09
C ASN A 205 7.65 -16.24 29.47
N GLY A 206 6.54 -15.56 29.78
CA GLY A 206 6.32 -14.85 31.03
C GLY A 206 6.72 -13.36 31.02
N LEU A 207 7.16 -12.83 29.87
CA LEU A 207 7.49 -11.42 29.65
C LEU A 207 6.40 -10.66 28.86
N GLU A 208 5.19 -11.20 28.74
CA GLU A 208 4.11 -10.59 27.94
C GLU A 208 3.76 -9.17 28.42
N PRO A 209 3.73 -8.87 29.73
CA PRO A 209 3.51 -7.50 30.21
C PRO A 209 4.61 -6.52 29.76
N GLN A 210 5.87 -6.95 29.77
CA GLN A 210 7.04 -6.17 29.37
C GLN A 210 7.05 -5.96 27.86
N LEU A 211 6.79 -7.02 27.08
CA LEU A 211 6.65 -6.95 25.62
C LEU A 211 5.57 -5.93 25.22
N LYS A 212 4.40 -5.99 25.87
CA LYS A 212 3.30 -5.07 25.62
C LYS A 212 3.70 -3.62 25.94
N GLU A 213 4.36 -3.37 27.07
CA GLU A 213 4.81 -2.02 27.43
C GLU A 213 5.88 -1.52 26.44
N LEU A 214 6.85 -2.35 26.05
CA LEU A 214 7.89 -1.99 25.08
C LEU A 214 7.27 -1.63 23.72
N LYS A 215 6.38 -2.47 23.18
CA LYS A 215 5.63 -2.20 21.94
C LYS A 215 4.81 -0.90 22.03
N GLN A 216 4.20 -0.62 23.18
CA GLN A 216 3.45 0.62 23.38
C GLN A 216 4.35 1.86 23.36
N ARG A 217 5.51 1.79 24.04
CA ARG A 217 6.48 2.90 24.08
C ARG A 217 7.11 3.12 22.71
N PHE A 218 7.46 2.04 22.01
CA PHE A 218 7.91 2.05 20.63
C PHE A 218 6.91 2.73 19.70
N TRP A 219 5.66 2.27 19.68
CA TRP A 219 4.64 2.84 18.79
C TRP A 219 4.41 4.33 19.05
N LYS A 220 4.40 4.75 20.32
CA LYS A 220 4.28 6.17 20.68
C LYS A 220 5.45 6.99 20.14
N HIS A 221 6.68 6.51 20.36
CA HIS A 221 7.89 7.20 19.91
C HIS A 221 7.96 7.29 18.38
N LEU A 222 7.62 6.21 17.69
CA LEU A 222 7.61 6.15 16.23
C LEU A 222 6.59 7.14 15.63
N GLN A 223 5.41 7.28 16.24
CA GLN A 223 4.42 8.29 15.83
C GLN A 223 4.93 9.72 16.01
N GLU A 224 5.61 10.01 17.12
CA GLU A 224 6.21 11.33 17.37
C GLU A 224 7.31 11.66 16.33
N ILE A 225 8.15 10.68 16.00
CA ILE A 225 9.18 10.80 14.95
C ILE A 225 8.53 11.04 13.58
N TYR A 226 7.45 10.31 13.27
CA TYR A 226 6.75 10.45 11.99
C TYR A 226 6.24 11.89 11.78
N GLU A 227 5.58 12.45 12.80
CA GLU A 227 5.09 13.82 12.76
C GLU A 227 6.24 14.83 12.56
N GLN A 228 7.39 14.58 13.21
CA GLN A 228 8.59 15.41 13.01
C GLN A 228 9.11 15.34 11.57
N PHE A 229 9.17 14.15 10.97
CA PHE A 229 9.58 13.99 9.56
C PHE A 229 8.64 14.71 8.60
N GLN A 230 7.33 14.58 8.80
CA GLN A 230 6.32 15.28 7.99
C GLN A 230 6.55 16.80 8.02
N ILE A 231 6.80 17.36 9.21
CA ILE A 231 7.09 18.78 9.39
C ILE A 231 8.44 19.16 8.78
N GLU A 232 9.49 18.38 9.04
CA GLU A 232 10.86 18.61 8.54
C GLU A 232 10.87 18.69 7.01
N PHE A 233 10.34 17.67 6.34
CA PHE A 233 10.40 17.59 4.89
C PHE A 233 9.47 18.59 4.21
N SER A 234 8.27 18.82 4.76
CA SER A 234 7.38 19.86 4.26
C SER A 234 7.98 21.27 4.38
N LYS A 235 8.75 21.55 5.44
CA LYS A 235 9.47 22.83 5.58
C LYS A 235 10.66 22.93 4.63
N ALA A 236 11.37 21.82 4.40
CA ALA A 236 12.52 21.80 3.51
C ALA A 236 12.12 22.03 2.04
N SER A 237 10.92 21.59 1.64
CA SER A 237 10.34 21.75 0.29
C SER A 237 11.37 21.55 -0.84
N ARG A 238 12.08 20.41 -0.76
CA ARG A 238 13.20 20.11 -1.68
C ARG A 238 12.73 19.85 -3.10
N ARG A 239 11.46 19.48 -3.27
CA ARG A 239 10.79 19.15 -4.52
C ARG A 239 11.54 18.11 -5.35
N GLN A 240 11.82 16.98 -4.73
CA GLN A 240 12.59 15.87 -5.29
C GLN A 240 11.75 14.59 -5.33
N VAL A 241 12.10 13.74 -6.30
CA VAL A 241 11.55 12.38 -6.44
C VAL A 241 12.70 11.39 -6.44
N PHE A 242 12.67 10.42 -5.54
CA PHE A 242 13.54 9.24 -5.66
C PHE A 242 12.79 8.18 -6.47
N ILE A 243 13.46 7.59 -7.46
CA ILE A 243 12.92 6.48 -8.26
C ILE A 243 13.87 5.32 -8.09
N ILE A 244 13.46 4.31 -7.33
CA ILE A 244 14.27 3.15 -6.97
C ILE A 244 13.71 1.94 -7.71
N ASP A 245 14.57 1.21 -8.40
CA ASP A 245 14.22 -0.08 -8.99
C ASP A 245 14.33 -1.15 -7.90
N THR A 246 13.20 -1.72 -7.51
CA THR A 246 13.10 -2.80 -6.51
C THR A 246 12.71 -4.12 -7.16
N SER A 247 12.80 -4.20 -8.48
CA SER A 247 12.38 -5.36 -9.26
C SER A 247 13.06 -6.64 -8.79
N ARG A 248 12.25 -7.68 -8.63
CA ARG A 248 12.71 -9.05 -8.41
C ARG A 248 12.43 -9.86 -9.68
N LYS A 249 12.92 -11.10 -9.70
CA LYS A 249 12.60 -12.00 -10.81
C LYS A 249 11.08 -12.17 -10.87
N ASP A 250 10.51 -11.96 -12.07
CA ASP A 250 9.07 -12.07 -12.34
C ASP A 250 8.15 -11.02 -11.66
N GLU A 251 8.74 -10.10 -10.88
CA GLU A 251 8.07 -9.00 -10.17
C GLU A 251 8.74 -7.66 -10.51
N PRO A 252 8.43 -7.04 -11.66
CA PRO A 252 8.96 -5.73 -11.99
C PRO A 252 8.32 -4.66 -11.08
N GLU A 253 9.12 -3.98 -10.27
CA GLU A 253 8.64 -3.03 -9.26
C GLU A 253 9.55 -1.80 -9.17
N HIS A 254 8.93 -0.63 -9.03
CA HIS A 254 9.64 0.61 -8.76
C HIS A 254 9.01 1.37 -7.59
N GLN A 255 9.83 1.95 -6.73
CA GLN A 255 9.38 2.87 -5.72
C GLN A 255 9.55 4.32 -6.18
N PHE A 256 8.50 5.13 -5.99
CA PHE A 256 8.49 6.57 -6.22
C PHE A 256 8.30 7.26 -4.87
N ILE A 257 9.35 7.92 -4.40
CA ILE A 257 9.37 8.56 -3.09
C ILE A 257 9.44 10.07 -3.27
N PHE A 258 8.41 10.77 -2.80
CA PHE A 258 8.24 12.21 -2.97
C PHE A 258 8.70 12.96 -1.71
N SER A 259 9.58 13.95 -1.86
CA SER A 259 10.13 14.65 -0.70
C SER A 259 9.10 15.47 0.08
N ASP A 260 8.11 16.06 -0.59
CA ASP A 260 7.17 16.99 0.02
C ASP A 260 5.88 17.12 -0.80
N LYS A 261 4.84 17.73 -0.22
CA LYS A 261 3.57 17.92 -0.92
C LYS A 261 3.66 18.86 -2.12
N GLU A 262 4.64 19.79 -2.15
CA GLU A 262 4.76 20.73 -3.25
C GLU A 262 5.18 20.03 -4.54
N ILE A 263 6.03 18.99 -4.47
CA ILE A 263 6.36 18.20 -5.67
C ILE A 263 5.14 17.47 -6.25
N LEU A 264 4.19 17.00 -5.42
CA LEU A 264 3.00 16.30 -5.91
C LEU A 264 2.18 17.14 -6.89
N SER A 265 2.16 18.47 -6.70
CA SER A 265 1.44 19.41 -7.58
C SER A 265 2.08 19.55 -8.97
N CYS A 266 3.33 19.11 -9.10
CA CYS A 266 4.09 19.14 -10.35
C CYS A 266 4.01 17.81 -11.12
N ILE A 267 3.33 16.79 -10.56
CA ILE A 267 3.19 15.46 -11.17
C ILE A 267 1.77 15.30 -11.70
N SER A 268 1.61 15.29 -13.02
CA SER A 268 0.33 14.94 -13.65
C SER A 268 0.27 13.43 -13.90
N PHE A 269 -0.89 12.81 -13.70
CA PHE A 269 -1.05 11.38 -14.01
C PHE A 269 -0.84 11.06 -15.50
N LYS A 270 -1.09 12.04 -16.38
CA LYS A 270 -0.94 11.85 -17.84
C LYS A 270 0.52 11.78 -18.29
N THR A 271 1.39 12.46 -17.56
CA THR A 271 2.81 12.66 -17.85
C THR A 271 3.68 12.13 -16.72
N PHE A 272 3.13 11.22 -15.89
CA PHE A 272 3.64 10.86 -14.58
C PHE A 272 5.15 10.57 -14.57
N LEU A 273 5.62 9.69 -15.45
CA LEU A 273 7.02 9.29 -15.49
C LEU A 273 7.94 10.43 -15.96
N VAL A 274 7.49 11.23 -16.92
CA VAL A 274 8.23 12.41 -17.43
C VAL A 274 8.39 13.44 -16.32
N ASP A 275 7.29 13.73 -15.61
CA ASP A 275 7.28 14.68 -14.50
C ASP A 275 8.17 14.17 -13.36
N CYS A 276 8.05 12.91 -12.94
CA CYS A 276 8.91 12.32 -11.91
C CYS A 276 10.40 12.39 -12.30
N ARG A 277 10.75 12.11 -13.57
CA ARG A 277 12.13 12.16 -14.06
C ARG A 277 12.71 13.57 -14.05
N LYS A 278 11.89 14.61 -14.26
CA LYS A 278 12.31 16.01 -14.21
C LYS A 278 12.83 16.42 -12.83
N TYR A 279 12.27 15.85 -11.78
CA TYR A 279 12.63 16.13 -10.39
C TYR A 279 13.43 15.00 -9.72
N LYS A 280 13.97 14.07 -10.52
CA LYS A 280 14.68 12.90 -10.02
C LYS A 280 15.92 13.29 -9.22
N GLN A 281 15.97 12.87 -7.96
CA GLN A 281 17.20 12.84 -7.17
C GLN A 281 18.09 11.70 -7.66
N ARG A 282 19.38 11.99 -7.88
CA ARG A 282 20.38 11.02 -8.37
C ARG A 282 21.19 10.40 -7.25
N ASP A 283 21.35 11.13 -6.15
CA ASP A 283 22.08 10.65 -4.99
C ASP A 283 21.12 10.01 -3.99
N PHE A 284 21.04 8.68 -4.04
CA PHE A 284 20.23 7.88 -3.13
C PHE A 284 20.89 7.69 -1.76
N SER A 285 22.20 7.93 -1.63
CA SER A 285 22.91 7.75 -0.35
C SER A 285 22.32 8.63 0.75
N ILE A 286 21.84 9.83 0.41
CA ILE A 286 21.18 10.75 1.34
C ILE A 286 19.95 10.12 2.02
N LEU A 287 19.17 9.34 1.27
CA LEU A 287 17.98 8.67 1.81
C LEU A 287 18.39 7.47 2.65
N VAL A 288 19.32 6.64 2.15
CA VAL A 288 19.83 5.45 2.85
C VAL A 288 20.51 5.83 4.16
N ASP A 289 21.41 6.81 4.14
CA ASP A 289 22.11 7.31 5.33
C ASP A 289 21.14 7.87 6.36
N ARG A 290 20.05 8.50 5.90
CA ARG A 290 19.00 8.96 6.82
C ARG A 290 18.30 7.77 7.47
N ILE A 291 17.89 6.76 6.71
CA ILE A 291 17.24 5.55 7.26
C ILE A 291 18.16 4.85 8.26
N GLU A 292 19.41 4.62 7.91
CA GLU A 292 20.38 3.97 8.80
C GLU A 292 20.65 4.75 10.09
N LYS A 293 20.66 6.09 10.00
CA LYS A 293 20.74 6.93 11.20
C LYS A 293 19.52 6.75 12.09
N GLU A 294 18.31 6.77 11.52
CA GLU A 294 17.07 6.62 12.30
C GLU A 294 16.92 5.21 12.88
N LYS A 295 17.33 4.16 12.15
CA LYS A 295 17.41 2.78 12.69
C LYS A 295 18.33 2.70 13.90
N LYS A 296 19.52 3.32 13.86
CA LYS A 296 20.44 3.38 15.02
C LYS A 296 19.85 4.13 16.21
N LEU A 297 19.17 5.26 15.97
CA LEU A 297 18.49 6.01 17.04
C LEU A 297 17.34 5.20 17.64
N MET A 298 16.56 4.50 16.81
CA MET A 298 15.50 3.61 17.27
C MET A 298 16.05 2.45 18.08
N GLN A 299 17.15 1.84 17.65
CA GLN A 299 17.83 0.77 18.39
C GLN A 299 18.28 1.25 19.77
N GLN A 300 18.88 2.44 19.85
CA GLN A 300 19.29 3.03 21.12
C GLN A 300 18.08 3.28 22.03
N PHE A 301 17.01 3.88 21.48
CA PHE A 301 15.78 4.11 22.21
C PHE A 301 15.20 2.80 22.77
N LEU A 302 15.10 1.74 21.95
CA LEU A 302 14.57 0.44 22.36
C LEU A 302 15.42 -0.22 23.44
N ASN A 303 16.75 -0.13 23.35
CA ASN A 303 17.65 -0.61 24.40
C ASN A 303 17.42 0.12 25.73
N ASP A 304 17.31 1.45 25.69
CA ASP A 304 17.07 2.26 26.89
C ASP A 304 15.69 1.93 27.50
N GLN A 305 14.64 1.79 26.67
CA GLN A 305 13.31 1.41 27.15
C GLN A 305 13.27 -0.01 27.70
N TYR A 306 13.96 -0.96 27.06
CA TYR A 306 14.04 -2.34 27.53
C TYR A 306 14.76 -2.43 28.87
N ALA A 307 15.87 -1.71 29.04
CA ALA A 307 16.60 -1.64 30.31
C ALA A 307 15.74 -1.06 31.43
N ASP A 308 15.03 0.05 31.18
CA ASP A 308 14.09 0.67 32.13
C ASP A 308 12.96 -0.29 32.53
N ILE A 309 12.34 -0.95 31.54
CA ILE A 309 11.27 -1.93 31.80
C ILE A 309 11.81 -3.11 32.60
N THR A 310 13.00 -3.61 32.29
CA THR A 310 13.58 -4.75 33.00
C THR A 310 13.93 -4.41 34.45
N ALA A 311 14.36 -3.17 34.72
CA ALA A 311 14.74 -2.72 36.06
C ALA A 311 13.52 -2.38 36.94
N ASP A 312 12.53 -1.68 36.39
CA ASP A 312 11.54 -0.95 37.19
C ASP A 312 10.08 -1.34 36.90
N PHE A 313 9.82 -2.22 35.92
CA PHE A 313 8.44 -2.55 35.54
C PHE A 313 7.74 -3.43 36.57
N ASN A 314 6.71 -2.86 37.20
CA ASN A 314 5.80 -3.62 38.06
C ASN A 314 4.60 -4.13 37.26
N GLY A 315 4.65 -5.39 36.84
CA GLY A 315 3.57 -6.07 36.10
C GLY A 315 2.21 -6.15 36.81
N LYS A 316 2.11 -5.72 38.09
CA LYS A 316 0.85 -5.60 38.82
C LYS A 316 0.06 -4.33 38.46
N VAL A 317 0.70 -3.34 37.82
CA VAL A 317 0.04 -2.12 37.35
C VAL A 317 -0.45 -2.33 35.92
N ILE A 318 -1.68 -2.83 35.77
CA ILE A 318 -2.26 -3.10 34.46
C ILE A 318 -2.93 -1.81 33.93
N LYS A 319 -2.36 -1.21 32.88
CA LYS A 319 -3.04 -0.15 32.13
C LYS A 319 -4.27 -0.74 31.43
N LEU A 320 -5.45 -0.23 31.77
CA LEU A 320 -6.69 -0.62 31.10
C LEU A 320 -6.68 -0.09 29.66
N THR A 321 -6.64 -1.01 28.70
CA THR A 321 -6.77 -0.70 27.27
C THR A 321 -8.08 -1.26 26.75
N LYS A 322 -8.71 -0.56 25.80
CA LYS A 322 -9.92 -1.05 25.13
C LYS A 322 -9.58 -2.35 24.40
N LYS A 323 -10.03 -3.49 24.91
CA LYS A 323 -9.89 -4.78 24.22
C LYS A 323 -10.93 -4.83 23.10
N ARG A 324 -10.47 -4.95 21.85
CA ARG A 324 -11.33 -5.21 20.70
C ARG A 324 -11.39 -6.71 20.49
N ARG A 325 -12.59 -7.24 20.26
CA ARG A 325 -12.78 -8.64 19.84
C ARG A 325 -12.86 -8.65 18.32
N ILE A 326 -12.09 -9.54 17.70
CA ILE A 326 -12.08 -9.72 16.24
C ILE A 326 -12.95 -10.94 15.93
N ILE A 327 -13.95 -10.75 15.06
CA ILE A 327 -14.80 -11.83 14.55
C ILE A 327 -14.53 -11.93 13.05
N ILE A 328 -13.94 -13.05 12.63
CA ILE A 328 -13.75 -13.38 11.22
C ILE A 328 -15.09 -13.88 10.70
N HIS A 329 -15.69 -13.15 9.75
CA HIS A 329 -16.93 -13.59 9.12
C HIS A 329 -16.70 -14.92 8.39
N LYS A 330 -17.66 -15.85 8.45
CA LYS A 330 -17.55 -17.17 7.81
C LYS A 330 -17.29 -17.07 6.30
N ASP A 331 -17.87 -16.07 5.64
CA ASP A 331 -17.72 -15.87 4.20
C ASP A 331 -16.52 -14.98 3.83
N SER A 332 -15.55 -14.82 4.74
CA SER A 332 -14.37 -13.95 4.50
C SER A 332 -13.27 -14.61 3.66
N GLY A 333 -13.30 -15.94 3.50
CA GLY A 333 -12.20 -16.70 2.90
C GLY A 333 -10.95 -16.80 3.80
N LEU A 334 -11.01 -16.31 5.03
CA LEU A 334 -9.92 -16.33 6.02
C LEU A 334 -10.03 -17.50 7.02
N GLU A 335 -10.79 -18.54 6.67
CA GLU A 335 -11.03 -19.69 7.56
C GLU A 335 -9.73 -20.44 7.88
N GLY A 336 -8.76 -20.45 6.95
CA GLY A 336 -7.43 -21.04 7.18
C GLY A 336 -6.55 -20.28 8.17
N LEU A 337 -6.98 -19.11 8.66
CA LEU A 337 -6.33 -18.43 9.79
C LEU A 337 -6.82 -18.95 11.16
N LEU A 338 -7.77 -19.88 11.18
CA LEU A 338 -8.30 -20.52 12.40
C LEU A 338 -7.62 -21.85 12.73
N ASP A 339 -6.80 -22.35 11.80
CA ASP A 339 -5.93 -23.52 11.95
C ASP A 339 -4.56 -23.09 12.52
#